data_AF-A0A2V4DJ68-F1
#
_entry.id   AF-A0A2V4DJ68-F1
#
_cell.length_a   1.000
_cell.length_b   1.000
_cell.length_c   1.000
_cell.angle_alpha   90.00
_cell.angle_beta   90.00
_cell.angle_gamma   90.00
#
_symmetry.space_group_name_H-M   'P 1'
#
loop_
_entity.id
_entity.type
_entity.pdbx_description
1 polymer ?
#
loop_
_entity_poly.entity_id
_entity_poly.type
_entity_poly.pdbx_seq_one_letter_code
_entity_poly.pdbx_strand_id
1 'polypeptide(L)'
;VAQLAEENVYVGVQKVAGGADWDAGWGGGEVVAVEPAADVDLENELPSKGVCFVSSFNDNSRNTVIPGDGETVQTAAKASGLIPRDGSAWDVYDGMGRVVTNEPSANYIGQTLWINASAIGGGSGLPIDRLSELRTDYPSLQVVRQHVSNEETQMIVVNLPDNNNRTKNGNFRVAIHVTDPFNQVPVTYVLNHEELNSSRFIMRGGSSGAHYDQSQRTLPGTNKQAWWVCHGSFKNQYDKLERDVIVRIGAYLNHIISVLNS
;
A
#
# COMPACT_ATOMS: atom_id res chain seq x y z
N VAL A 1 24.88 2.88 -40.02
CA VAL A 1 25.06 1.77 -39.06
C VAL A 1 25.35 2.37 -37.70
N ALA A 2 24.40 2.23 -36.76
CA ALA A 2 24.60 2.25 -35.31
C ALA A 2 23.22 1.95 -34.70
N GLN A 3 23.00 0.67 -34.43
CA GLN A 3 21.82 0.10 -33.80
C GLN A 3 22.20 -0.07 -32.32
N LEU A 4 21.54 0.66 -31.42
CA LEU A 4 21.79 0.52 -29.98
C LEU A 4 21.07 -0.73 -29.49
N ALA A 5 21.88 -1.72 -29.12
CA ALA A 5 21.46 -2.97 -28.52
C ALA A 5 21.15 -2.79 -27.03
N GLU A 6 20.25 -3.65 -26.56
CA GLU A 6 19.82 -3.86 -25.19
C GLU A 6 20.99 -4.30 -24.29
N GLU A 7 21.07 -3.75 -23.07
CA GLU A 7 21.92 -4.33 -22.02
C GLU A 7 21.18 -4.33 -20.68
N ASN A 8 20.93 -5.55 -20.20
CA ASN A 8 20.34 -5.85 -18.89
C ASN A 8 21.43 -5.73 -17.81
N VAL A 9 21.26 -4.83 -16.84
CA VAL A 9 22.16 -4.75 -15.68
C VAL A 9 21.55 -5.53 -14.51
N TYR A 10 22.13 -6.70 -14.25
CA TYR A 10 22.02 -7.42 -12.97
C TYR A 10 23.07 -6.89 -12.00
N VAL A 11 22.66 -6.44 -10.81
CA VAL A 11 23.60 -6.14 -9.71
C VAL A 11 23.62 -7.36 -8.78
N GLY A 12 24.65 -8.19 -8.93
CA GLY A 12 24.95 -9.30 -8.03
C GLY A 12 25.51 -8.81 -6.69
N VAL A 13 25.20 -9.54 -5.63
CA VAL A 13 25.63 -9.30 -4.24
C VAL A 13 27.16 -9.41 -4.13
N GLN A 14 27.78 -8.42 -3.50
CA GLN A 14 29.22 -8.38 -3.25
C GLN A 14 29.64 -9.49 -2.28
N LYS A 15 30.46 -10.44 -2.75
CA LYS A 15 31.21 -11.37 -1.89
C LYS A 15 32.30 -10.60 -1.16
N VAL A 16 32.34 -10.67 0.17
CA VAL A 16 33.53 -10.33 0.97
C VAL A 16 34.39 -11.59 1.09
N ALA A 17 35.63 -11.48 0.59
CA ALA A 17 36.66 -12.49 0.67
C ALA A 17 37.27 -12.51 2.08
N GLY A 18 37.34 -13.70 2.68
CA GLY A 18 38.32 -13.98 3.72
C GLY A 18 39.70 -14.20 3.11
N GLY A 19 40.75 -13.98 3.92
CA GLY A 19 42.09 -14.49 3.68
C GLY A 19 43.21 -13.49 3.95
N ALA A 20 43.84 -13.62 5.12
CA ALA A 20 45.26 -13.30 5.28
C ALA A 20 45.90 -14.38 6.17
N ASP A 21 46.69 -15.26 5.55
CA ASP A 21 47.65 -16.19 6.14
C ASP A 21 48.69 -15.44 6.98
N TRP A 22 49.06 -15.95 8.17
CA TRP A 22 50.45 -15.91 8.68
C TRP A 22 50.72 -17.07 9.65
N ASP A 23 51.79 -17.79 9.36
CA ASP A 23 52.29 -19.00 10.03
C ASP A 23 53.39 -18.68 11.07
N ALA A 24 53.45 -19.52 12.11
CA ALA A 24 54.56 -19.83 13.04
C ALA A 24 55.41 -18.75 13.78
N GLY A 25 55.52 -18.92 15.11
CA GLY A 25 56.83 -18.86 15.82
C GLY A 25 56.97 -18.01 17.11
N TRP A 26 57.03 -18.70 18.26
CA TRP A 26 57.81 -18.44 19.50
C TRP A 26 57.95 -17.01 20.10
N GLY A 27 57.61 -16.87 21.40
CA GLY A 27 58.20 -15.84 22.29
C GLY A 27 57.29 -15.37 23.43
N GLY A 28 57.63 -15.70 24.67
CA GLY A 28 56.82 -15.48 25.87
C GLY A 28 56.81 -14.04 26.42
N GLY A 29 55.91 -13.83 27.40
CA GLY A 29 55.83 -12.61 28.20
C GLY A 29 54.45 -12.39 28.82
N GLU A 30 54.26 -12.93 30.02
CA GLU A 30 53.28 -12.54 31.06
C GLU A 30 53.16 -10.99 31.14
N VAL A 31 52.01 -10.32 31.26
CA VAL A 31 51.06 -10.32 32.39
C VAL A 31 49.77 -9.50 32.08
N VAL A 32 48.74 -9.80 32.88
CA VAL A 32 47.53 -9.01 33.28
C VAL A 32 46.22 -9.37 32.57
N ALA A 33 45.35 -9.98 33.37
CA ALA A 33 44.02 -10.48 33.05
C ALA A 33 43.06 -9.38 32.56
N VAL A 34 42.39 -9.67 31.46
CA VAL A 34 41.00 -9.28 31.22
C VAL A 34 40.28 -10.60 30.93
N GLU A 35 39.22 -10.87 31.69
CA GLU A 35 38.39 -12.06 31.50
C GLU A 35 37.94 -12.15 30.03
N PRO A 36 38.01 -13.34 29.38
CA PRO A 36 37.47 -13.47 28.04
C PRO A 36 35.97 -13.20 28.10
N ALA A 37 35.54 -12.21 27.32
CA ALA A 37 34.13 -12.04 27.00
C ALA A 37 33.61 -13.40 26.54
N ALA A 38 32.60 -13.91 27.24
CA ALA A 38 31.98 -15.19 26.97
C ALA A 38 31.80 -15.40 25.47
N ASP A 39 32.23 -16.57 25.01
CA ASP A 39 31.97 -17.08 23.68
C ASP A 39 30.49 -16.82 23.35
N VAL A 40 30.24 -15.93 22.39
CA VAL A 40 28.90 -15.70 21.87
C VAL A 40 28.57 -16.94 21.06
N ASP A 41 27.83 -17.83 21.71
CA ASP A 41 27.30 -19.09 21.21
C ASP A 41 26.54 -18.85 19.90
N LEU A 42 27.21 -19.08 18.77
CA LEU A 42 26.67 -18.96 17.40
C LEU A 42 25.80 -20.18 17.01
N GLU A 43 25.34 -20.98 17.98
CA GLU A 43 24.60 -22.23 17.75
C GLU A 43 23.13 -22.22 18.20
N ASN A 44 22.45 -21.07 18.27
CA ASN A 44 21.03 -21.07 18.69
C ASN A 44 20.06 -20.22 17.85
N GLU A 45 20.11 -20.33 16.52
CA GLU A 45 18.96 -20.01 15.67
C GLU A 45 18.30 -21.30 15.14
N LEU A 46 17.74 -22.09 16.06
CA LEU A 46 16.63 -22.99 15.71
C LEU A 46 15.49 -22.14 15.11
N PRO A 47 14.75 -22.63 14.09
CA PRO A 47 13.67 -21.86 13.47
C PRO A 47 12.68 -21.45 14.57
N SER A 48 12.58 -20.14 14.82
CA SER A 48 11.70 -19.61 15.84
C SER A 48 10.29 -20.14 15.56
N LYS A 49 9.64 -20.77 16.55
CA LYS A 49 8.27 -21.33 16.47
C LYS A 49 7.18 -20.28 16.18
N GLY A 50 7.55 -19.08 15.73
CA GLY A 50 6.66 -17.95 15.52
C GLY A 50 6.97 -17.19 14.24
N VAL A 51 6.12 -16.20 13.99
CA VAL A 51 6.19 -15.26 12.88
C VAL A 51 6.88 -13.99 13.39
N CYS A 52 7.94 -13.55 12.70
CA CYS A 52 8.63 -12.31 13.04
C CYS A 52 7.90 -11.14 12.39
N PHE A 53 7.48 -10.14 13.16
CA PHE A 53 6.89 -8.90 12.65
C PHE A 53 7.90 -7.76 12.73
N VAL A 54 7.94 -6.96 11.67
CA VAL A 54 8.71 -5.71 11.57
C VAL A 54 7.76 -4.59 11.20
N SER A 55 7.91 -3.40 11.76
CA SER A 55 6.98 -2.29 11.53
C SER A 55 7.67 -1.08 10.93
N SER A 56 7.09 -0.50 9.88
CA SER A 56 7.55 0.79 9.32
C SER A 56 7.19 1.99 10.21
N PHE A 57 6.34 1.78 11.22
CA PHE A 57 6.02 2.80 12.21
C PHE A 57 7.09 2.89 13.31
N ASN A 58 8.00 1.91 13.35
CA ASN A 58 9.07 1.84 14.32
C ASN A 58 10.23 0.99 13.77
N ASP A 59 11.12 1.65 13.03
CA ASP A 59 12.23 1.05 12.25
C ASP A 59 13.22 0.20 13.07
N ASN A 60 13.21 0.31 14.41
CA ASN A 60 14.06 -0.46 15.31
C ASN A 60 13.31 -1.56 16.08
N SER A 61 12.05 -1.83 15.74
CA SER A 61 11.23 -2.82 16.44
C SER A 61 10.97 -4.06 15.59
N ARG A 62 11.41 -5.21 16.12
CA ARG A 62 11.05 -6.53 15.63
C ARG A 62 10.48 -7.33 16.79
N ASN A 63 9.41 -8.08 16.54
CA ASN A 63 8.84 -8.93 17.57
C ASN A 63 8.32 -10.24 16.96
N THR A 64 8.75 -11.36 17.54
CA THR A 64 8.33 -12.69 17.10
C THR A 64 7.15 -13.14 17.94
N VAL A 65 6.05 -13.47 17.26
CA VAL A 65 4.82 -13.95 17.88
C VAL A 65 4.59 -15.40 17.49
N ILE A 66 4.36 -16.27 18.47
CA ILE A 66 3.91 -17.64 18.22
C ILE A 66 2.39 -17.57 18.00
N PRO A 67 1.88 -17.87 16.80
CA PRO A 67 0.46 -17.75 16.54
C PRO A 67 -0.34 -18.84 17.25
N GLY A 68 -1.56 -18.50 17.67
CA GLY A 68 -2.52 -19.48 18.17
C GLY A 68 -3.14 -20.31 17.04
N ASP A 69 -3.76 -21.44 17.41
CA ASP A 69 -4.41 -22.34 16.45
C ASP A 69 -5.54 -21.62 15.70
N GLY A 70 -5.46 -21.61 14.37
CA GLY A 70 -6.46 -21.00 13.50
C GLY A 70 -6.47 -19.47 13.48
N GLU A 71 -5.50 -18.81 14.11
CA GLU A 71 -5.41 -17.35 14.10
C GLU A 71 -4.97 -16.79 12.74
N THR A 72 -5.49 -15.62 12.40
CA THR A 72 -5.03 -14.87 11.23
C THR A 72 -3.74 -14.12 11.53
N VAL A 73 -3.01 -13.74 10.48
CA VAL A 73 -1.84 -12.87 10.56
C VAL A 73 -2.18 -11.54 11.27
N GLN A 74 -3.39 -11.00 11.10
CA GLN A 74 -3.85 -9.78 11.76
C GLN A 74 -3.85 -9.92 13.29
N THR A 75 -4.33 -11.04 13.82
CA THR A 75 -4.37 -11.28 15.27
C THR A 75 -2.96 -11.40 15.84
N ALA A 76 -2.10 -12.16 15.16
CA ALA A 76 -0.69 -12.28 15.54
C ALA A 76 0.05 -10.93 15.47
N ALA A 77 -0.21 -10.11 14.44
CA ALA A 77 0.36 -8.77 14.30
C ALA A 77 -0.11 -7.82 15.41
N LYS A 78 -1.38 -7.89 15.85
CA LYS A 78 -1.86 -7.13 17.01
C LYS A 78 -1.12 -7.55 18.29
N ALA A 79 -0.92 -8.85 18.49
CA ALA A 79 -0.19 -9.39 19.64
C ALA A 79 1.29 -8.97 19.66
N SER A 80 1.88 -8.64 18.50
CA SER A 80 3.25 -8.13 18.43
C SER A 80 3.42 -6.75 19.09
N GLY A 81 2.33 -5.98 19.24
CA GLY A 81 2.36 -4.62 19.78
C GLY A 81 2.99 -3.57 18.83
N LEU A 82 3.28 -3.95 17.59
CA LEU A 82 3.96 -3.10 16.60
C LEU A 82 2.99 -2.38 15.64
N ILE A 83 1.68 -2.48 15.89
CA ILE A 83 0.64 -1.78 15.12
C ILE A 83 0.62 -0.27 15.46
N PRO A 84 0.11 0.58 14.55
CA PRO A 84 -0.14 1.99 14.83
C PRO A 84 -1.03 2.19 16.07
N ARG A 85 -0.63 3.11 16.95
CA ARG A 85 -1.37 3.44 18.20
C ARG A 85 -2.38 4.57 18.01
N ASP A 86 -2.28 5.30 16.91
CA ASP A 86 -3.09 6.46 16.56
C ASP A 86 -4.43 6.07 15.88
N GLY A 87 -4.66 4.78 15.67
CA GLY A 87 -5.85 4.26 14.97
C GLY A 87 -5.73 4.29 13.45
N SER A 88 -4.57 4.62 12.89
CA SER A 88 -4.30 4.56 11.45
C SER A 88 -4.48 3.13 10.90
N ALA A 89 -5.01 3.01 9.69
CA ALA A 89 -5.18 1.72 9.03
C ALA A 89 -3.82 1.09 8.68
N TRP A 90 -3.71 -0.23 8.83
CA TRP A 90 -2.47 -0.99 8.61
C TRP A 90 -2.76 -2.36 7.98
N ASP A 91 -1.78 -2.86 7.23
CA ASP A 91 -1.77 -4.20 6.65
C ASP A 91 -0.43 -4.89 6.89
N VAL A 92 -0.44 -6.21 6.77
CA VAL A 92 0.75 -7.05 6.87
C VAL A 92 1.12 -7.59 5.51
N TYR A 93 2.39 -7.45 5.16
CA TYR A 93 2.96 -7.85 3.88
C TYR A 93 3.99 -8.97 4.06
N ASP A 94 4.05 -9.89 3.11
CA ASP A 94 5.14 -10.89 3.03
C ASP A 94 6.41 -10.30 2.37
N GLY A 95 7.46 -11.12 2.25
CA GLY A 95 8.75 -10.70 1.67
C GLY A 95 8.70 -10.34 0.19
N MET A 96 7.58 -10.63 -0.48
CA MET A 96 7.33 -10.25 -1.87
C MET A 96 6.42 -9.01 -1.97
N GLY A 97 6.00 -8.45 -0.83
CA GLY A 97 5.13 -7.27 -0.78
C GLY A 97 3.65 -7.56 -1.00
N ARG A 98 3.20 -8.82 -0.86
CA ARG A 98 1.78 -9.19 -0.96
C ARG A 98 1.09 -9.04 0.40
N VAL A 99 -0.14 -8.53 0.41
CA VAL A 99 -0.94 -8.41 1.63
C VAL A 99 -1.40 -9.80 2.11
N VAL A 100 -1.07 -10.13 3.35
CA VAL A 100 -1.36 -11.43 3.99
C VAL A 100 -2.15 -11.26 5.30
N THR A 101 -2.63 -10.06 5.61
CA THR A 101 -3.32 -9.69 6.86
C THR A 101 -4.38 -10.69 7.31
N ASN A 102 -5.22 -11.19 6.40
CA ASN A 102 -6.36 -12.06 6.73
C ASN A 102 -6.07 -13.55 6.55
N GLU A 103 -4.84 -13.92 6.17
CA GLU A 103 -4.47 -15.32 5.95
C GLU A 103 -4.14 -16.04 7.27
N PRO A 104 -4.18 -17.39 7.29
CA PRO A 104 -3.75 -18.16 8.45
C PRO A 104 -2.27 -17.88 8.78
N SER A 105 -2.03 -17.47 10.02
CA SER A 105 -0.69 -17.12 10.53
C SER A 105 0.28 -18.32 10.56
N ALA A 106 -0.25 -19.53 10.71
CA ALA A 106 0.52 -20.78 10.70
C ALA A 106 1.33 -20.98 9.39
N ASN A 107 0.86 -20.44 8.27
CA ASN A 107 1.56 -20.52 6.98
C ASN A 107 2.88 -19.72 6.94
N TYR A 108 3.07 -18.82 7.91
CA TYR A 108 4.17 -17.85 7.93
C TYR A 108 5.14 -18.08 9.08
N ILE A 109 5.05 -19.21 9.80
CA ILE A 109 5.99 -19.55 10.87
C ILE A 109 7.41 -19.62 10.32
N GLY A 110 8.36 -18.99 11.01
CA GLY A 110 9.75 -18.87 10.58
C GLY A 110 9.98 -17.80 9.51
N GLN A 111 8.93 -17.09 9.06
CA GLN A 111 9.05 -15.98 8.12
C GLN A 111 9.05 -14.64 8.86
N THR A 112 9.61 -13.63 8.19
CA THR A 112 9.45 -12.22 8.58
C THR A 112 8.33 -11.60 7.77
N LEU A 113 7.42 -10.90 8.43
CA LEU A 113 6.33 -10.14 7.84
C LEU A 113 6.45 -8.66 8.20
N TRP A 114 5.99 -7.79 7.32
CA TRP A 114 6.11 -6.35 7.45
C TRP A 114 4.75 -5.72 7.72
N ILE A 115 4.61 -5.06 8.86
CA ILE A 115 3.49 -4.18 9.18
C ILE A 115 3.80 -2.82 8.57
N ASN A 116 2.91 -2.36 7.71
CA ASN A 116 3.03 -1.04 7.11
C ASN A 116 1.68 -0.31 7.19
N ALA A 117 1.69 0.98 6.88
CA ALA A 117 0.46 1.66 6.54
C ALA A 117 -0.28 0.82 5.52
N SER A 118 -1.56 0.56 5.80
CA SER A 118 -2.44 -0.05 4.82
C SER A 118 -2.32 0.86 3.60
N ALA A 119 -2.05 0.28 2.43
CA ALA A 119 -2.42 0.97 1.21
C ALA A 119 -3.94 1.11 1.34
N ILE A 120 -4.41 2.26 1.87
CA ILE A 120 -5.67 2.40 2.60
C ILE A 120 -6.73 1.47 2.02
N GLY A 121 -7.11 0.40 2.71
CA GLY A 121 -8.20 -0.49 2.28
C GLY A 121 -7.93 -1.98 2.36
N GLY A 122 -8.18 -2.59 3.53
CA GLY A 122 -8.32 -4.04 3.65
C GLY A 122 -9.69 -4.56 3.15
N GLY A 123 -10.24 -4.01 2.09
CA GLY A 123 -11.48 -4.49 1.45
C GLY A 123 -11.20 -5.07 0.05
N SER A 124 -12.10 -5.97 -0.37
CA SER A 124 -12.12 -6.50 -1.74
C SER A 124 -12.25 -5.32 -2.70
N GLY A 125 -11.31 -5.20 -3.63
CA GLY A 125 -11.27 -4.12 -4.60
C GLY A 125 -12.33 -4.29 -5.68
N LEU A 126 -12.08 -3.71 -6.85
CA LEU A 126 -12.87 -3.96 -8.04
C LEU A 126 -12.39 -5.23 -8.75
N PRO A 127 -13.26 -6.21 -9.01
CA PRO A 127 -12.89 -7.41 -9.76
C PRO A 127 -12.51 -7.04 -11.19
N ILE A 128 -11.29 -7.38 -11.61
CA ILE A 128 -10.69 -6.92 -12.87
C ILE A 128 -11.42 -7.48 -14.09
N ASP A 129 -11.88 -8.72 -14.02
CA ASP A 129 -12.65 -9.41 -15.06
C ASP A 129 -13.96 -8.68 -15.40
N ARG A 130 -14.60 -8.08 -14.39
CA ARG A 130 -15.85 -7.32 -14.54
C ARG A 130 -15.67 -5.85 -14.93
N LEU A 131 -14.44 -5.31 -14.93
CA LEU A 131 -14.21 -3.91 -15.35
C LEU A 131 -14.60 -3.64 -16.80
N SER A 132 -14.70 -4.69 -17.63
CA SER A 132 -15.24 -4.59 -18.99
C SER A 132 -16.66 -4.02 -19.04
N GLU A 133 -17.49 -4.30 -18.03
CA GLU A 133 -18.86 -3.78 -17.90
C GLU A 133 -18.87 -2.25 -17.76
N LEU A 134 -17.98 -1.69 -16.92
CA LEU A 134 -17.82 -0.24 -16.75
C LEU A 134 -17.22 0.43 -18.00
N ARG A 135 -16.35 -0.27 -18.73
CA ARG A 135 -15.69 0.29 -19.93
C ARG A 135 -16.65 0.56 -21.09
N THR A 136 -17.84 -0.04 -21.09
CA THR A 136 -18.89 0.29 -22.07
C THR A 136 -19.26 1.78 -21.99
N ASP A 137 -19.44 2.30 -20.77
CA ASP A 137 -19.81 3.70 -20.54
C ASP A 137 -18.59 4.61 -20.28
N TYR A 138 -17.49 4.02 -19.79
CA TYR A 138 -16.24 4.73 -19.47
C TYR A 138 -15.03 4.11 -20.19
N PRO A 139 -14.88 4.29 -21.51
CA PRO A 139 -13.86 3.59 -22.32
C PRO A 139 -12.41 3.90 -21.91
N SER A 140 -12.18 5.04 -21.27
CA SER A 140 -10.86 5.47 -20.79
C SER A 140 -10.45 4.82 -19.46
N LEU A 141 -11.31 3.99 -18.85
CA LEU A 141 -11.06 3.37 -17.56
C LEU A 141 -9.90 2.38 -17.62
N GLN A 142 -8.88 2.67 -16.83
CA GLN A 142 -7.65 1.89 -16.67
C GLN A 142 -7.44 1.51 -15.21
N VAL A 143 -6.73 0.40 -15.01
CA VAL A 143 -6.33 -0.09 -13.70
C VAL A 143 -4.95 0.45 -13.33
N VAL A 144 -4.76 0.84 -12.07
CA VAL A 144 -3.43 1.19 -11.55
C VAL A 144 -2.77 -0.09 -11.05
N ARG A 145 -1.81 -0.61 -11.82
CA ARG A 145 -1.17 -1.92 -11.58
C ARG A 145 -0.59 -2.10 -10.18
N GLN A 146 -0.07 -1.03 -9.57
CA GLN A 146 0.49 -1.08 -8.22
C GLN A 146 -0.57 -1.33 -7.14
N HIS A 147 -1.85 -1.08 -7.44
CA HIS A 147 -3.00 -1.29 -6.56
C HIS A 147 -3.81 -2.50 -7.00
N VAL A 148 -3.15 -3.51 -7.57
CA VAL A 148 -3.76 -4.79 -7.96
C VAL A 148 -3.30 -5.87 -6.99
N SER A 149 -4.26 -6.62 -6.45
CA SER A 149 -4.03 -7.78 -5.59
C SER A 149 -5.16 -8.77 -5.79
N ASN A 150 -4.86 -10.07 -5.85
CA ASN A 150 -5.86 -11.15 -5.93
C ASN A 150 -6.94 -10.93 -7.02
N GLU A 151 -6.53 -10.56 -8.23
CA GLU A 151 -7.42 -10.27 -9.38
C GLU A 151 -8.40 -9.11 -9.19
N GLU A 152 -8.22 -8.34 -8.12
CA GLU A 152 -8.96 -7.13 -7.82
C GLU A 152 -8.05 -5.90 -7.91
N THR A 153 -8.64 -4.73 -8.12
CA THR A 153 -7.93 -3.46 -8.04
C THR A 153 -8.58 -2.47 -7.09
N GLN A 154 -7.77 -1.82 -6.28
CA GLN A 154 -8.22 -0.78 -5.38
C GLN A 154 -8.09 0.61 -6.01
N MET A 155 -7.50 0.73 -7.20
CA MET A 155 -7.38 2.03 -7.85
C MET A 155 -7.55 1.96 -9.36
N ILE A 156 -8.44 2.81 -9.86
CA ILE A 156 -8.67 3.02 -11.29
C ILE A 156 -8.35 4.46 -11.67
N VAL A 157 -8.03 4.67 -12.94
CA VAL A 157 -7.89 5.99 -13.55
C VAL A 157 -8.86 6.08 -14.72
N VAL A 158 -9.54 7.21 -14.84
CA VAL A 158 -10.54 7.43 -15.89
C VAL A 158 -10.52 8.91 -16.31
N ASN A 159 -10.76 9.15 -17.59
CA ASN A 159 -11.03 10.50 -18.11
C ASN A 159 -12.53 10.73 -18.11
N LEU A 160 -12.98 11.69 -17.32
CA LEU A 160 -14.37 12.12 -17.21
C LEU A 160 -14.60 13.36 -18.07
N PRO A 161 -15.76 13.48 -18.73
CA PRO A 161 -16.06 14.64 -19.59
C PRO A 161 -16.21 15.92 -18.76
N ASP A 162 -15.67 17.01 -19.31
CA ASP A 162 -15.99 18.37 -18.87
C ASP A 162 -16.92 19.01 -19.88
N ASN A 163 -18.15 19.23 -19.46
CA ASN A 163 -19.22 19.84 -20.25
C ASN A 163 -19.38 21.34 -19.97
N ASN A 164 -18.62 21.89 -19.02
CA ASN A 164 -18.79 23.24 -18.51
C ASN A 164 -17.49 24.07 -18.51
N ASN A 165 -16.54 23.71 -19.40
CA ASN A 165 -15.26 24.41 -19.62
C ASN A 165 -14.47 24.65 -18.32
N ARG A 166 -14.55 23.70 -17.39
CA ARG A 166 -13.84 23.68 -16.12
C ARG A 166 -12.38 23.28 -16.27
N THR A 167 -12.00 22.62 -17.37
CA THR A 167 -10.62 22.27 -17.70
C THR A 167 -10.22 22.83 -19.06
N LYS A 168 -8.90 22.96 -19.31
CA LYS A 168 -8.36 23.44 -20.59
C LYS A 168 -8.59 22.47 -21.75
N ASN A 169 -8.67 21.17 -21.46
CA ASN A 169 -8.64 20.08 -22.44
C ASN A 169 -9.97 19.33 -22.56
N GLY A 170 -11.05 19.82 -21.94
CA GLY A 170 -12.40 19.24 -22.06
C GLY A 170 -12.59 17.92 -21.29
N ASN A 171 -11.67 17.57 -20.40
CA ASN A 171 -11.77 16.40 -19.55
C ASN A 171 -11.12 16.60 -18.17
N PHE A 172 -11.61 15.84 -17.20
CA PHE A 172 -10.98 15.63 -15.90
C PHE A 172 -10.29 14.27 -15.92
N ARG A 173 -8.97 14.24 -15.73
CA ARG A 173 -8.25 13.00 -15.52
C ARG A 173 -8.26 12.71 -14.03
N VAL A 174 -8.92 11.63 -13.61
CA VAL A 174 -9.08 11.32 -12.18
C VAL A 174 -8.54 9.94 -11.83
N ALA A 175 -7.98 9.81 -10.64
CA ALA A 175 -7.76 8.54 -9.96
C ALA A 175 -8.88 8.31 -8.95
N ILE A 176 -9.40 7.10 -8.87
CA ILE A 176 -10.46 6.72 -7.93
C ILE A 176 -9.93 5.57 -7.10
N HIS A 177 -9.88 5.79 -5.79
CA HIS A 177 -9.46 4.81 -4.81
C HIS A 177 -10.69 4.13 -4.21
N VAL A 178 -10.79 2.82 -4.42
CA VAL A 178 -11.88 1.95 -4.02
C VAL A 178 -11.33 0.92 -3.05
N THR A 179 -11.51 1.20 -1.77
CA THR A 179 -10.91 0.45 -0.66
C THR A 179 -11.85 -0.64 -0.16
N ASP A 180 -13.15 -0.33 -0.11
CA ASP A 180 -14.25 -1.23 0.22
C ASP A 180 -15.52 -0.73 -0.51
N PRO A 181 -15.82 -1.24 -1.71
CA PRO A 181 -16.92 -0.73 -2.52
C PRO A 181 -18.30 -0.98 -1.90
N PHE A 182 -18.44 -1.85 -0.91
CA PHE A 182 -19.75 -2.14 -0.33
C PHE A 182 -20.07 -1.27 0.87
N ASN A 183 -19.06 -0.84 1.62
CA ASN A 183 -19.27 -0.12 2.88
C ASN A 183 -18.70 1.32 2.85
N GLN A 184 -17.84 1.64 1.88
CA GLN A 184 -17.19 2.94 1.76
C GLN A 184 -17.45 3.56 0.40
N VAL A 185 -17.73 4.86 0.39
CA VAL A 185 -17.78 5.64 -0.85
C VAL A 185 -16.34 5.78 -1.35
N PRO A 186 -16.06 5.55 -2.64
CA PRO A 186 -14.72 5.75 -3.18
C PRO A 186 -14.23 7.19 -3.00
N VAL A 187 -12.90 7.35 -3.03
CA VAL A 187 -12.27 8.67 -2.99
C VAL A 187 -11.73 9.01 -4.36
N THR A 188 -12.05 10.21 -4.87
CA THR A 188 -11.59 10.67 -6.18
C THR A 188 -10.55 11.77 -6.06
N TYR A 189 -9.49 11.64 -6.84
CA TYR A 189 -8.40 12.59 -6.95
C TYR A 189 -8.26 13.10 -8.38
N VAL A 190 -8.18 14.41 -8.57
CA VAL A 190 -7.89 15.04 -9.87
C VAL A 190 -6.39 15.02 -10.12
N LEU A 191 -5.99 14.43 -11.25
CA LEU A 191 -4.58 14.28 -11.63
C LEU A 191 -4.07 15.45 -12.46
N ASN A 192 -4.93 16.11 -13.25
CA ASN A 192 -4.61 17.27 -14.09
C ASN A 192 -5.11 18.59 -13.47
N HIS A 193 -4.81 18.80 -12.18
CA HIS A 193 -5.35 19.93 -11.42
C HIS A 193 -4.83 21.31 -11.90
N GLU A 194 -3.65 21.33 -12.53
CA GLU A 194 -3.01 22.48 -13.17
C GLU A 194 -3.73 22.95 -14.45
N GLU A 195 -4.61 22.10 -14.98
CA GLU A 195 -5.42 22.39 -16.16
C GLU A 195 -6.81 22.93 -15.81
N LEU A 196 -7.12 23.10 -14.53
CA LEU A 196 -8.42 23.57 -14.06
C LEU A 196 -8.53 25.09 -14.22
N ASN A 197 -9.63 25.53 -14.84
CA ASN A 197 -10.08 26.92 -14.84
C ASN A 197 -10.82 27.28 -13.54
N SER A 198 -11.38 26.27 -12.87
CA SER A 198 -12.08 26.41 -11.58
C SER A 198 -11.88 25.16 -10.73
N SER A 199 -11.62 25.36 -9.44
CA SER A 199 -11.45 24.28 -8.46
C SER A 199 -12.68 24.09 -7.57
N ARG A 200 -13.88 24.45 -8.03
CA ARG A 200 -15.12 24.20 -7.27
C ARG A 200 -15.23 22.72 -6.95
N PHE A 201 -15.50 22.41 -5.68
CA PHE A 201 -15.57 21.05 -5.15
C PHE A 201 -14.27 20.24 -5.23
N ILE A 202 -13.15 20.85 -5.62
CA ILE A 202 -11.81 20.24 -5.64
C ILE A 202 -10.97 20.86 -4.54
N MET A 203 -10.50 20.05 -3.61
CA MET A 203 -9.81 20.51 -2.40
C MET A 203 -8.42 19.90 -2.33
N ARG A 204 -7.42 20.66 -1.89
CA ARG A 204 -6.10 20.11 -1.63
C ARG A 204 -6.17 19.17 -0.42
N GLY A 205 -5.56 17.99 -0.55
CA GLY A 205 -5.55 16.96 0.50
C GLY A 205 -4.94 17.46 1.81
N GLY A 206 -5.50 16.99 2.93
CA GLY A 206 -5.10 17.41 4.29
C GLY A 206 -5.40 18.87 4.64
N SER A 207 -6.41 19.48 4.00
CA SER A 207 -6.97 20.77 4.42
C SER A 207 -8.08 20.56 5.46
N SER A 208 -8.02 21.27 6.58
CA SER A 208 -8.88 21.11 7.77
C SER A 208 -10.33 21.60 7.58
N GLY A 209 -10.70 22.06 6.37
CA GLY A 209 -11.98 22.73 6.11
C GLY A 209 -13.13 21.83 5.66
N ALA A 210 -12.87 20.56 5.37
CA ALA A 210 -13.89 19.60 4.96
C ALA A 210 -13.85 18.37 5.87
N HIS A 211 -15.02 17.80 6.18
CA HIS A 211 -15.16 16.53 6.94
C HIS A 211 -14.67 15.29 6.15
N TYR A 212 -13.97 15.52 5.04
CA TYR A 212 -13.34 14.49 4.25
C TYR A 212 -11.98 14.15 4.85
N ASP A 213 -11.65 12.85 4.82
CA ASP A 213 -10.46 12.24 5.43
C ASP A 213 -9.26 13.22 5.53
N GLN A 214 -8.97 13.64 6.76
CA GLN A 214 -7.91 14.60 7.06
C GLN A 214 -6.53 13.94 7.11
N SER A 215 -6.46 12.61 6.98
CA SER A 215 -5.21 11.83 7.10
C SER A 215 -4.37 11.80 5.82
N GLN A 216 -4.96 12.08 4.65
CA GLN A 216 -4.30 11.86 3.37
C GLN A 216 -3.95 13.15 2.63
N ARG A 217 -2.69 13.58 2.79
CA ARG A 217 -2.11 14.70 2.03
C ARG A 217 -1.66 14.30 0.62
N THR A 218 -1.48 13.01 0.38
CA THR A 218 -0.88 12.49 -0.85
C THR A 218 -1.79 11.52 -1.59
N LEU A 219 -1.54 11.37 -2.88
CA LEU A 219 -2.20 10.36 -3.71
C LEU A 219 -1.72 8.97 -3.26
N PRO A 220 -2.62 8.00 -2.96
CA PRO A 220 -2.22 6.71 -2.40
C PRO A 220 -1.16 5.98 -3.24
N GLY A 221 -0.14 5.45 -2.56
CA GLY A 221 1.01 4.81 -3.20
C GLY A 221 2.06 5.78 -3.73
N THR A 222 1.95 7.09 -3.47
CA THR A 222 2.90 8.10 -3.94
C THR A 222 3.18 9.19 -2.89
N ASN A 223 4.23 9.97 -3.11
CA ASN A 223 4.53 11.20 -2.36
C ASN A 223 3.95 12.46 -3.03
N LYS A 224 3.12 12.31 -4.07
CA LYS A 224 2.51 13.45 -4.78
C LYS A 224 1.35 13.99 -3.96
N GLN A 225 1.21 15.31 -3.91
CA GLN A 225 0.07 15.94 -3.25
C GLN A 225 -1.25 15.55 -3.93
N ALA A 226 -2.27 15.31 -3.12
CA ALA A 226 -3.59 14.94 -3.60
C ALA A 226 -4.51 16.15 -3.78
N TRP A 227 -5.40 16.07 -4.78
CA TRP A 227 -6.48 17.05 -5.03
C TRP A 227 -7.82 16.33 -5.12
N TRP A 228 -8.64 16.49 -4.08
CA TRP A 228 -9.77 15.64 -3.76
C TRP A 228 -11.05 16.21 -4.33
N VAL A 229 -11.91 15.37 -4.88
CA VAL A 229 -13.27 15.78 -5.26
C VAL A 229 -14.20 15.57 -4.06
N CYS A 230 -14.89 16.63 -3.64
CA CYS A 230 -15.93 16.57 -2.62
C CYS A 230 -17.15 15.86 -3.20
N HIS A 231 -17.45 14.63 -2.75
CA HIS A 231 -18.64 13.92 -3.21
C HIS A 231 -19.94 14.36 -2.50
N GLY A 232 -19.90 15.39 -1.64
CA GLY A 232 -21.03 15.82 -0.81
C GLY A 232 -21.65 14.70 0.02
N SER A 233 -22.96 14.76 0.27
CA SER A 233 -23.69 13.78 1.08
C SER A 233 -24.03 12.47 0.33
N PHE A 234 -23.29 12.11 -0.73
CA PHE A 234 -23.59 10.97 -1.61
C PHE A 234 -23.65 9.61 -0.91
N LYS A 235 -23.03 9.46 0.27
CA LYS A 235 -23.06 8.22 1.05
C LYS A 235 -24.49 7.70 1.27
N ASN A 236 -25.45 8.59 1.51
CA ASN A 236 -26.85 8.20 1.75
C ASN A 236 -27.51 7.54 0.52
N GLN A 237 -27.11 7.95 -0.68
CA GLN A 237 -27.56 7.36 -1.93
C GLN A 237 -26.77 6.08 -2.22
N TYR A 238 -25.45 6.12 -2.03
CA TYR A 238 -24.55 4.99 -2.22
C TYR A 238 -24.97 3.75 -1.42
N ASP A 239 -25.31 3.95 -0.14
CA ASP A 239 -25.72 2.87 0.75
C ASP A 239 -27.04 2.19 0.32
N LYS A 240 -27.89 2.89 -0.44
CA LYS A 240 -29.17 2.39 -0.97
C LYS A 240 -29.05 1.64 -2.30
N LEU A 241 -27.89 1.72 -2.96
CA LEU A 241 -27.67 1.02 -4.21
C LEU A 241 -27.63 -0.49 -3.98
N GLU A 242 -27.92 -1.25 -5.04
CA GLU A 242 -27.75 -2.69 -5.04
C GLU A 242 -26.35 -3.08 -4.55
N ARG A 243 -26.22 -4.24 -3.90
CA ARG A 243 -24.92 -4.78 -3.47
C ARG A 243 -24.15 -5.42 -4.63
N ASP A 244 -24.11 -4.74 -5.77
CA ASP A 244 -23.26 -5.08 -6.91
C ASP A 244 -22.19 -3.99 -7.08
N VAL A 245 -20.95 -4.43 -7.23
CA VAL A 245 -19.78 -3.53 -7.30
C VAL A 245 -19.79 -2.66 -8.55
N ILE A 246 -20.18 -3.21 -9.70
CA ILE A 246 -20.22 -2.50 -10.98
C ILE A 246 -21.32 -1.45 -10.95
N VAL A 247 -22.51 -1.79 -10.45
CA VAL A 247 -23.62 -0.84 -10.27
C VAL A 247 -23.21 0.33 -9.36
N ARG A 248 -22.54 0.03 -8.25
CA ARG A 248 -22.09 1.06 -7.28
C ARG A 248 -21.05 1.99 -7.87
N ILE A 249 -20.04 1.46 -8.55
CA ILE A 249 -19.00 2.28 -9.17
C ILE A 249 -19.54 3.07 -10.37
N GLY A 250 -20.41 2.48 -11.19
CA GLY A 250 -21.07 3.22 -12.29
C GLY A 250 -21.89 4.39 -11.76
N ALA A 251 -22.69 4.18 -10.72
CA ALA A 251 -23.45 5.25 -10.07
C ALA A 251 -22.53 6.34 -9.47
N TYR A 252 -21.42 5.93 -8.83
CA TYR A 252 -20.44 6.86 -8.29
C TYR A 252 -19.75 7.69 -9.37
N LEU A 253 -19.34 7.07 -10.48
CA LEU A 253 -18.73 7.77 -11.62
C LEU A 253 -19.69 8.82 -12.20
N ASN A 254 -20.96 8.47 -12.39
CA ASN A 254 -21.99 9.42 -12.82
C ASN A 254 -22.17 10.58 -11.84
N HIS A 255 -22.18 10.29 -10.54
CA HIS A 255 -22.24 11.33 -9.50
C HIS A 255 -21.04 12.28 -9.57
N ILE A 256 -19.83 11.75 -9.69
CA ILE A 256 -18.62 12.57 -9.78
C ILE A 256 -18.59 13.42 -11.04
N ILE A 257 -19.06 12.90 -12.18
CA ILE A 257 -19.26 13.71 -13.40
C ILE A 257 -20.19 14.89 -13.10
N SER A 258 -21.31 14.65 -12.43
CA SER A 258 -22.26 15.71 -12.07
C SER A 258 -21.66 16.76 -11.13
N VAL A 259 -20.86 16.33 -10.15
CA VAL A 259 -20.20 17.25 -9.20
C VAL A 259 -19.16 18.11 -9.90
N LEU A 260 -18.28 17.49 -10.70
CA LEU A 260 -17.21 18.19 -11.41
C LEU A 260 -17.75 19.19 -12.44
N ASN A 261 -18.93 18.91 -12.98
CA ASN A 261 -19.63 19.79 -13.90
C ASN A 261 -20.60 20.77 -13.22
N SER A 262 -20.66 20.87 -11.89
CA SER A 262 -21.57 21.80 -11.19
C SER A 262 -21.01 23.22 -11.03
#